data_AF-A0A6A5ZFL0-F1
#
_entry.id   AF-A0A6A5ZFL0-F1
#
_cell.length_a   1.000
_cell.length_b   1.000
_cell.length_c   1.000
_cell.angle_alpha   90.00
_cell.angle_beta   90.00
_cell.angle_gamma   90.00
#
_symmetry.space_group_name_H-M   'P 1'
#
loop_
_entity.id
_entity.type
_entity.pdbx_description
1 polymer ?
#
loop_
_entity_poly.entity_id
_entity_poly.type
_entity_poly.pdbx_seq_one_letter_code
_entity_poly.pdbx_strand_id
1 'polypeptide(L)'
;MLDEKLPRELRDMVYLYIGPGEQVIVKVDPWSDSRDLDSAPRSGRFYGCDHIWDEEFVGSTTLRELIEHWYRTSLFDFGCSPGRFRSMESMANEWTWTYGLVPAAFIEQVSVCIIEADLDGLISEQDPHYLKYINSRMEALFVFKVITKIHIDMRWFMDRWAADSINHGMKPFGSERQLRACIRVLVPLAKRLNAAGYFIEVGFGKYETMSSTDGEISETAWLAKLEDFERFDVEQRTGKRVRAKKAATMMSISADPPVFAKEGVLQKF
;
A
#
# COMPACT_ATOMS: atom_id res chain seq x y z
N MET A 1 -27.72 -31.33 -3.07
CA MET A 1 -26.28 -31.31 -2.73
C MET A 1 -25.49 -31.77 -3.93
N LEU A 2 -25.11 -30.82 -4.78
CA LEU A 2 -24.17 -30.98 -5.89
C LEU A 2 -22.72 -30.69 -5.43
N ASP A 3 -22.55 -30.23 -4.18
CA ASP A 3 -21.36 -29.51 -3.73
C ASP A 3 -20.12 -30.39 -3.61
N GLU A 4 -20.24 -31.68 -3.27
CA GLU A 4 -19.08 -32.58 -3.22
C GLU A 4 -18.78 -33.27 -4.56
N LYS A 5 -19.65 -33.12 -5.57
CA LYS A 5 -19.49 -33.81 -6.86
C LYS A 5 -18.61 -33.06 -7.85
N LEU A 6 -18.50 -31.74 -7.69
CA LEU A 6 -17.61 -30.91 -8.51
C LEU A 6 -16.25 -30.78 -7.80
N PRO A 7 -15.11 -30.76 -8.51
CA PRO A 7 -13.83 -30.34 -7.94
C PRO A 7 -13.88 -28.90 -7.42
N ARG A 8 -13.07 -28.57 -6.40
CA ARG A 8 -13.06 -27.24 -5.76
C ARG A 8 -12.78 -26.13 -6.77
N GLU A 9 -11.91 -26.37 -7.73
CA GLU A 9 -11.52 -25.41 -8.76
C GLU A 9 -12.72 -24.99 -9.61
N LEU A 10 -13.60 -25.93 -9.98
CA LEU A 10 -14.82 -25.61 -10.73
C LEU A 10 -15.84 -24.87 -9.86
N ARG A 11 -15.90 -25.16 -8.55
CA ARG A 11 -16.76 -24.41 -7.63
C ARG A 11 -16.28 -22.97 -7.45
N ASP A 12 -14.98 -22.77 -7.28
CA ASP A 12 -14.38 -21.43 -7.18
C ASP A 12 -14.63 -20.60 -8.46
N MET A 13 -14.64 -21.22 -9.64
CA MET A 13 -15.04 -20.56 -10.89
C MET A 13 -16.51 -20.11 -10.86
N VAL A 14 -17.41 -20.93 -10.32
CA VAL A 14 -18.83 -20.57 -10.17
C VAL A 14 -18.99 -19.44 -9.15
N TYR A 15 -18.29 -19.49 -8.03
CA TYR A 15 -18.33 -18.45 -6.99
C TYR A 15 -17.90 -17.08 -7.51
N LEU A 16 -16.94 -17.03 -8.45
CA LEU A 16 -16.53 -15.78 -9.10
C LEU A 16 -17.69 -15.07 -9.82
N TYR A 17 -18.66 -15.82 -10.35
CA TYR A 17 -19.84 -15.26 -11.01
C TYR A 17 -20.94 -14.85 -10.04
N ILE A 18 -21.01 -15.49 -8.88
CA ILE A 18 -22.08 -15.29 -7.89
C ILE A 18 -21.72 -14.17 -6.91
N GLY A 19 -20.45 -14.08 -6.52
CA GLY A 19 -19.92 -13.06 -5.63
C GLY A 19 -18.56 -12.58 -6.13
N PRO A 20 -18.52 -11.71 -7.16
CA PRO A 20 -17.26 -11.16 -7.62
C PRO A 20 -16.58 -10.42 -6.46
N GLY A 21 -15.25 -10.51 -6.40
CA GLY A 21 -14.46 -9.75 -5.44
C GLY A 21 -14.79 -8.27 -5.54
N GLU A 22 -14.94 -7.62 -4.38
CA GLU A 22 -15.26 -6.20 -4.29
C GLU A 22 -14.17 -5.43 -3.54
N GLN A 23 -14.27 -4.10 -3.55
CA GLN A 23 -13.47 -3.27 -2.65
C GLN A 23 -14.20 -3.10 -1.32
N VAL A 24 -13.70 -3.76 -0.28
CA VAL A 24 -14.22 -3.70 1.09
C VAL A 24 -13.52 -2.56 1.82
N ILE A 25 -14.24 -1.48 2.11
CA ILE A 25 -13.69 -0.38 2.90
C ILE A 25 -13.80 -0.73 4.39
N VAL A 26 -12.67 -1.06 5.01
CA VAL A 26 -12.57 -1.36 6.44
C VAL A 26 -12.51 -0.05 7.22
N LYS A 27 -13.67 0.42 7.67
CA LYS A 27 -13.79 1.61 8.53
C LYS A 27 -13.85 1.17 9.98
N VAL A 28 -13.02 1.78 10.82
CA VAL A 28 -13.30 1.87 12.25
C VAL A 28 -14.15 3.10 12.44
N ASP A 29 -15.38 2.91 12.86
CA ASP A 29 -16.14 4.01 13.43
C ASP A 29 -15.52 4.31 14.81
N PRO A 30 -14.90 5.48 15.02
CA PRO A 30 -14.32 5.83 16.32
C PRO A 30 -15.37 5.99 17.42
N TRP A 31 -16.67 5.95 17.08
CA TRP A 31 -17.78 6.00 18.02
C TRP A 31 -18.54 4.67 18.18
N SER A 32 -18.18 3.61 17.44
CA SER A 32 -18.78 2.29 17.63
C SER A 32 -18.02 1.52 18.72
N ASP A 33 -18.53 1.58 19.94
CA ASP A 33 -18.10 0.70 21.04
C ASP A 33 -18.65 -0.74 20.94
N SER A 34 -19.32 -1.09 19.83
CA SER A 34 -19.85 -2.42 19.56
C SER A 34 -18.85 -3.17 18.68
N ARG A 35 -18.20 -4.28 19.07
CA ARG A 35 -18.75 -5.59 19.48
C ARG A 35 -19.90 -6.14 18.63
N ASP A 36 -20.41 -5.41 17.65
CA ASP A 36 -21.31 -5.97 16.65
C ASP A 36 -20.49 -6.41 15.44
N LEU A 37 -19.76 -7.50 15.69
CA LEU A 37 -19.16 -8.40 14.69
C LEU A 37 -20.22 -9.12 13.84
N ASP A 38 -21.50 -8.70 13.90
CA ASP A 38 -22.58 -9.10 12.99
C ASP A 38 -22.52 -8.39 11.62
N SER A 39 -21.47 -7.59 11.39
CA SER A 39 -21.33 -6.70 10.24
C SER A 39 -20.29 -7.14 9.20
N ALA A 40 -20.07 -8.44 9.08
CA ALA A 40 -19.64 -9.04 7.82
C ALA A 40 -20.90 -9.48 7.04
N PRO A 41 -20.90 -9.48 5.69
CA PRO A 41 -21.95 -9.13 4.72
C PRO A 41 -23.44 -9.35 5.09
N ARG A 42 -23.89 -8.98 6.29
CA ARG A 42 -25.30 -8.90 6.67
C ARG A 42 -25.77 -7.46 6.81
N SER A 43 -24.87 -6.52 7.11
CA SER A 43 -25.23 -5.11 7.34
C SER A 43 -24.80 -4.14 6.23
N GLY A 44 -23.98 -4.59 5.27
CA GLY A 44 -23.89 -3.89 4.00
C GLY A 44 -25.26 -4.01 3.33
N ARG A 45 -25.93 -2.89 3.06
CA ARG A 45 -27.17 -2.83 2.25
C ARG A 45 -27.08 -3.60 0.92
N PHE A 46 -25.87 -3.94 0.50
CA PHE A 46 -25.51 -4.71 -0.69
C PHE A 46 -25.54 -6.24 -0.51
N TYR A 47 -25.37 -6.78 0.70
CA TYR A 47 -25.20 -8.22 0.90
C TYR A 47 -26.31 -8.91 1.69
N GLY A 48 -26.96 -8.19 2.61
CA GLY A 48 -28.12 -8.71 3.34
C GLY A 48 -29.34 -9.03 2.46
N CYS A 49 -29.26 -8.73 1.17
CA CYS A 49 -30.33 -8.95 0.20
C CYS A 49 -30.15 -10.24 -0.62
N ASP A 50 -28.99 -10.91 -0.57
CA ASP A 50 -28.71 -12.09 -1.39
C ASP A 50 -28.80 -13.38 -0.57
N HIS A 51 -29.79 -14.21 -0.88
CA HIS A 51 -30.01 -15.52 -0.23
C HIS A 51 -28.81 -16.46 -0.28
N ILE A 52 -27.80 -16.18 -1.11
CA ILE A 52 -26.56 -16.96 -1.20
C ILE A 52 -25.73 -16.93 0.10
N TRP A 53 -25.95 -15.91 0.96
CA TRP A 53 -25.29 -15.79 2.27
C TRP A 53 -26.12 -16.42 3.41
N ASP A 54 -27.29 -16.97 3.09
CA ASP A 54 -28.15 -17.66 4.04
C ASP A 54 -27.76 -19.14 4.14
N GLU A 55 -27.33 -19.55 5.33
CA GLU A 55 -26.94 -20.93 5.61
C GLU A 55 -28.09 -21.91 5.35
N GLU A 56 -29.33 -21.52 5.63
CA GLU A 56 -30.50 -22.38 5.42
C GLU A 56 -30.72 -22.65 3.92
N PHE A 57 -30.30 -21.73 3.05
CA PHE A 57 -30.47 -21.84 1.61
C PHE A 57 -29.34 -22.62 0.94
N VAL A 58 -28.07 -22.29 1.23
CA VAL A 58 -26.91 -22.90 0.55
C VAL A 58 -26.28 -24.07 1.31
N GLY A 59 -26.57 -24.21 2.60
CA GLY A 59 -25.91 -25.16 3.50
C GLY A 59 -24.57 -24.67 4.03
N SER A 60 -24.18 -25.17 5.20
CA SER A 60 -23.00 -24.73 5.96
C SER A 60 -21.67 -24.86 5.21
N THR A 61 -21.46 -26.00 4.52
CA THR A 61 -20.25 -26.25 3.73
C THR A 61 -20.12 -25.21 2.63
N THR A 62 -21.15 -25.05 1.80
CA THR A 62 -21.14 -24.11 0.67
C THR A 62 -20.98 -22.67 1.14
N LEU A 63 -21.66 -22.28 2.23
CA LEU A 63 -21.52 -20.95 2.80
C LEU A 63 -20.09 -20.69 3.28
N ARG A 64 -19.46 -21.66 3.94
CA ARG A 64 -18.04 -21.57 4.31
C ARG A 64 -17.16 -21.35 3.09
N GLU A 65 -17.35 -22.12 2.01
CA GLU A 65 -16.56 -21.98 0.78
C GLU A 65 -16.77 -20.62 0.10
N LEU A 66 -18.00 -20.10 0.10
CA LEU A 66 -18.33 -18.76 -0.40
C LEU A 66 -17.62 -17.66 0.40
N ILE A 67 -17.58 -17.78 1.74
CA ILE A 67 -16.87 -16.82 2.60
C ILE A 67 -15.36 -16.88 2.34
N GLU A 68 -14.79 -18.09 2.23
CA GLU A 68 -13.38 -18.28 1.87
C GLU A 68 -13.06 -17.64 0.51
N HIS A 69 -13.93 -17.83 -0.47
CA HIS A 69 -13.80 -17.23 -1.80
C HIS A 69 -13.84 -15.71 -1.73
N TRP A 70 -14.81 -15.12 -1.03
CA TRP A 70 -14.94 -13.68 -0.85
C TRP A 70 -13.71 -13.04 -0.21
N TYR A 71 -13.10 -13.69 0.79
CA TYR A 71 -11.85 -13.20 1.37
C TYR A 71 -10.69 -13.20 0.37
N ARG A 72 -10.61 -14.21 -0.51
CA ARG A 72 -9.54 -14.29 -1.52
C ARG A 72 -9.72 -13.28 -2.65
N THR A 73 -10.95 -13.03 -3.08
CA THR A 73 -11.21 -12.19 -4.26
C THR A 73 -11.38 -10.72 -3.93
N SER A 74 -11.79 -10.38 -2.71
CA SER A 74 -12.01 -8.99 -2.30
C SER A 74 -10.71 -8.25 -1.96
N LEU A 75 -10.71 -6.95 -2.26
CA LEU A 75 -9.68 -6.00 -1.85
C LEU A 75 -10.08 -5.34 -0.53
N PHE A 76 -9.33 -5.58 0.54
CA PHE A 76 -9.59 -4.97 1.85
C PHE A 76 -8.85 -3.63 1.97
N ASP A 77 -9.58 -2.53 1.83
CA ASP A 77 -9.07 -1.16 1.89
C ASP A 77 -9.23 -0.58 3.30
N PHE A 78 -8.12 -0.45 4.01
CA PHE A 78 -8.07 0.11 5.36
C PHE A 78 -8.10 1.65 5.40
N GLY A 79 -8.15 2.29 4.22
CA GLY A 79 -8.27 3.72 4.05
C GLY A 79 -7.19 4.50 4.79
N CYS A 80 -7.46 5.79 5.03
CA CYS A 80 -6.52 6.72 5.68
C CYS A 80 -6.94 7.03 7.14
N SER A 81 -7.70 6.14 7.79
CA SER A 81 -8.24 6.41 9.13
C SER A 81 -7.13 6.35 10.22
N PRO A 82 -7.20 7.15 11.30
CA PRO A 82 -6.20 7.12 12.38
C PRO A 82 -6.07 5.76 13.10
N GLY A 83 -7.09 4.90 13.00
CA GLY A 83 -7.13 3.57 13.63
C GLY A 83 -6.74 2.41 12.71
N ARG A 84 -6.48 2.66 11.42
CA ARG A 84 -6.40 1.64 10.37
C ARG A 84 -5.49 0.44 10.65
N PHE A 85 -4.31 0.68 11.24
CA PHE A 85 -3.38 -0.40 11.57
C PHE A 85 -3.89 -1.30 12.70
N ARG A 86 -4.60 -0.72 13.68
CA ARG A 86 -5.26 -1.50 14.72
C ARG A 86 -6.42 -2.32 14.13
N SER A 87 -7.16 -1.73 13.18
CA SER A 87 -8.21 -2.42 12.43
C SER A 87 -7.67 -3.61 11.67
N MET A 88 -6.49 -3.45 11.07
CA MET A 88 -5.80 -4.50 10.35
C MET A 88 -5.48 -5.69 11.26
N GLU A 89 -4.88 -5.42 12.42
CA GLU A 89 -4.57 -6.47 13.41
C GLU A 89 -5.84 -7.13 13.97
N SER A 90 -6.87 -6.34 14.31
CA SER A 90 -8.15 -6.86 14.81
C SER A 90 -8.88 -7.68 13.75
N MET A 91 -8.97 -7.19 12.51
CA MET A 91 -9.59 -7.93 11.41
C MET A 91 -8.84 -9.21 11.09
N ALA A 92 -7.51 -9.19 11.09
CA ALA A 92 -6.70 -10.34 10.80
C ALA A 92 -6.92 -11.50 11.79
N ASN A 93 -7.12 -11.17 13.08
CA ASN A 93 -7.10 -12.15 14.16
C ASN A 93 -8.45 -12.38 14.85
N GLU A 94 -9.27 -11.35 14.99
CA GLU A 94 -10.46 -11.33 15.84
C GLU A 94 -11.76 -11.43 15.05
N TRP A 95 -11.76 -11.11 13.75
CA TRP A 95 -12.93 -11.25 12.88
C TRP A 95 -13.13 -12.71 12.45
N THR A 96 -13.12 -13.61 13.43
CA THR A 96 -13.48 -15.01 13.21
C THR A 96 -14.99 -15.07 13.01
N TRP A 97 -15.41 -15.32 11.78
CA TRP A 97 -16.80 -15.66 11.52
C TRP A 97 -17.18 -16.96 12.24
N THR A 98 -18.49 -17.20 12.36
CA THR A 98 -19.12 -18.36 13.01
C THR A 98 -18.61 -19.73 12.51
N TYR A 99 -17.85 -19.77 11.41
CA TYR A 99 -17.26 -20.96 10.81
C TYR A 99 -15.79 -21.21 11.19
N GLY A 100 -15.23 -20.47 12.15
CA GLY A 100 -13.85 -20.64 12.60
C GLY A 100 -12.81 -20.29 11.53
N LEU A 101 -13.18 -19.42 10.59
CA LEU A 101 -12.26 -18.90 9.57
C LEU A 101 -11.44 -17.76 10.16
N VAL A 102 -10.12 -17.81 9.97
CA VAL A 102 -9.21 -16.71 10.34
C VAL A 102 -8.93 -15.88 9.08
N PRO A 103 -9.41 -14.62 8.99
CA PRO A 103 -9.35 -13.83 7.76
C PRO A 103 -7.94 -13.71 7.18
N ALA A 104 -6.93 -13.54 8.02
CA ALA A 104 -5.53 -13.43 7.60
C ALA A 104 -5.03 -14.62 6.74
N ALA A 105 -5.63 -15.80 6.90
CA ALA A 105 -5.29 -16.99 6.12
C ALA A 105 -5.90 -16.98 4.70
N PHE A 106 -6.95 -16.19 4.48
CA PHE A 106 -7.69 -16.18 3.22
C PHE A 106 -7.48 -14.91 2.41
N ILE A 107 -7.25 -13.76 3.06
CA ILE A 107 -7.08 -12.47 2.39
C ILE A 107 -5.88 -12.49 1.44
N GLU A 108 -6.14 -12.17 0.17
CA GLU A 108 -5.10 -12.11 -0.86
C GLU A 108 -4.82 -10.70 -1.35
N GLN A 109 -5.67 -9.71 -1.04
CA GLN A 109 -5.48 -8.35 -1.50
C GLN A 109 -5.81 -7.35 -0.38
N VAL A 110 -4.86 -6.47 -0.07
CA VAL A 110 -4.99 -5.43 0.95
C VAL A 110 -4.56 -4.10 0.38
N SER A 111 -5.30 -3.05 0.68
CA SER A 111 -4.91 -1.66 0.40
C SER A 111 -4.78 -0.88 1.70
N VAL A 112 -3.68 -0.14 1.83
CA VAL A 112 -3.46 0.84 2.91
C VAL A 112 -3.13 2.18 2.30
N CYS A 113 -3.70 3.24 2.88
CA CYS A 113 -3.41 4.60 2.49
C CYS A 113 -2.40 5.23 3.44
N ILE A 114 -1.43 5.96 2.88
CA ILE A 114 -0.55 6.88 3.62
C ILE A 114 -0.86 8.28 3.13
N ILE A 115 -1.17 9.16 4.07
CA ILE A 115 -1.49 10.57 3.81
C ILE A 115 -0.38 11.52 4.21
N GLU A 116 -0.45 12.74 3.69
CA GLU A 116 0.43 13.84 4.08
C GLU A 116 0.54 14.02 5.60
N ALA A 117 -0.60 13.97 6.31
CA ALA A 117 -0.62 14.07 7.77
C ALA A 117 0.15 12.93 8.47
N ASP A 118 0.23 11.75 7.84
CA ASP A 118 1.07 10.67 8.37
C ASP A 118 2.55 10.99 8.22
N LEU A 119 2.92 11.93 7.35
CA LEU A 119 4.29 12.28 6.97
C LEU A 119 4.74 13.63 7.54
N ASP A 120 3.81 14.47 8.00
CA ASP A 120 4.10 15.84 8.44
C ASP A 120 5.17 15.88 9.54
N GLY A 121 5.11 14.99 10.54
CA GLY A 121 6.14 14.87 11.58
C GLY A 121 7.52 14.46 11.06
N LEU A 122 7.56 13.80 9.90
CA LEU A 122 8.78 13.36 9.22
C LEU A 122 9.46 14.53 8.48
N ILE A 123 8.65 15.45 7.97
CA ILE A 123 9.09 16.60 7.16
C ILE A 123 9.54 17.76 8.05
N SER A 124 8.82 18.00 9.16
CA SER A 124 9.06 19.12 10.07
C SER A 124 10.31 18.95 10.94
N GLU A 125 10.56 17.74 11.46
CA GLU A 125 11.48 17.56 12.59
C GLU A 125 12.74 16.74 12.27
N GLN A 126 12.82 16.10 11.08
CA GLN A 126 13.84 15.07 10.80
C GLN A 126 13.94 14.03 11.94
N ASP A 127 12.85 13.81 12.66
CA ASP A 127 12.88 13.04 13.89
C ASP A 127 12.98 11.53 13.57
N PRO A 128 14.09 10.85 13.95
CA PRO A 128 14.22 9.41 13.80
C PRO A 128 13.10 8.63 14.52
N HIS A 129 12.48 9.19 15.56
CA HIS A 129 11.37 8.58 16.27
C HIS A 129 10.11 8.49 15.40
N TYR A 130 9.88 9.45 14.52
CA TYR A 130 8.70 9.46 13.66
C TYR A 130 8.81 8.45 12.51
N LEU A 131 10.01 8.29 11.94
CA LEU A 131 10.34 7.19 11.03
C LEU A 131 10.11 5.82 11.69
N LYS A 132 10.56 5.68 12.94
CA LYS A 132 10.33 4.46 13.72
C LYS A 132 8.84 4.22 13.95
N TYR A 133 8.06 5.28 14.20
CA TYR A 133 6.61 5.19 14.37
C TYR A 133 5.91 4.65 13.12
N ILE A 134 6.13 5.25 11.94
CA ILE A 134 5.50 4.76 10.70
C ILE A 134 5.96 3.33 10.41
N ASN A 135 7.26 3.04 10.51
CA ASN A 135 7.76 1.69 10.30
C ASN A 135 7.08 0.68 11.23
N SER A 136 6.93 1.00 12.52
CA SER A 136 6.26 0.13 13.49
C SER A 136 4.78 -0.12 13.16
N ARG A 137 4.10 0.86 12.56
CA ARG A 137 2.71 0.72 12.12
C ARG A 137 2.60 -0.13 10.87
N MET A 138 3.53 0.04 9.93
CA MET A 138 3.56 -0.74 8.71
C MET A 138 3.94 -2.21 8.96
N GLU A 139 4.48 -2.55 10.14
CA GLU A 139 4.63 -3.96 10.58
C GLU A 139 3.30 -4.71 10.60
N ALA A 140 2.17 -4.02 10.80
CA ALA A 140 0.86 -4.65 10.79
C ALA A 140 0.57 -5.37 9.46
N LEU A 141 1.22 -4.98 8.36
CA LEU A 141 1.07 -5.65 7.06
C LEU A 141 1.60 -7.09 7.06
N PHE A 142 2.53 -7.44 7.96
CA PHE A 142 3.07 -8.80 8.07
C PHE A 142 2.09 -9.78 8.74
N VAL A 143 0.93 -9.31 9.21
CA VAL A 143 -0.12 -10.19 9.75
C VAL A 143 -0.75 -11.08 8.67
N PHE A 144 -0.70 -10.63 7.41
CA PHE A 144 -1.26 -11.38 6.28
C PHE A 144 -0.30 -12.44 5.76
N LYS A 145 -0.82 -13.45 5.06
CA LYS A 145 0.00 -14.50 4.43
C LYS A 145 0.92 -13.91 3.35
N VAL A 146 2.05 -14.55 3.12
CA VAL A 146 3.09 -14.10 2.16
C VAL A 146 2.57 -13.91 0.73
N ILE A 147 1.55 -14.67 0.32
CA ILE A 147 0.96 -14.53 -1.03
C ILE A 147 0.02 -13.32 -1.17
N THR A 148 -0.23 -12.58 -0.08
CA THR A 148 -1.08 -11.39 -0.11
C THR A 148 -0.42 -10.28 -0.90
N LYS A 149 -1.16 -9.75 -1.87
CA LYS A 149 -0.85 -8.54 -2.61
C LYS A 149 -1.15 -7.32 -1.75
N ILE A 150 -0.13 -6.49 -1.52
CA ILE A 150 -0.20 -5.27 -0.73
C ILE A 150 -0.16 -4.06 -1.64
N HIS A 151 -1.22 -3.29 -1.64
CA HIS A 151 -1.32 -1.99 -2.28
C HIS A 151 -1.08 -0.90 -1.22
N ILE A 152 -0.12 -0.03 -1.47
CA ILE A 152 0.14 1.16 -0.65
C ILE A 152 -0.21 2.37 -1.51
N ASP A 153 -1.30 3.06 -1.17
CA ASP A 153 -1.76 4.25 -1.88
C ASP A 153 -1.29 5.51 -1.15
N MET A 154 -0.46 6.31 -1.80
CA MET A 154 -0.03 7.61 -1.29
C MET A 154 -1.05 8.66 -1.70
N ARG A 155 -1.86 9.11 -0.74
CA ARG A 155 -2.87 10.14 -0.98
C ARG A 155 -2.47 11.45 -0.33
N TRP A 156 -2.53 12.53 -1.08
CA TRP A 156 -2.30 13.86 -0.51
C TRP A 156 -3.67 14.45 -0.16
N PHE A 157 -3.80 15.09 1.00
CA PHE A 157 -5.08 15.63 1.50
C PHE A 157 -5.75 16.56 0.47
N MET A 158 -4.92 17.15 -0.39
CA MET A 158 -5.32 18.06 -1.46
C MET A 158 -5.98 17.37 -2.65
N ASP A 159 -5.93 16.06 -2.88
CA ASP A 159 -6.58 15.45 -4.06
C ASP A 159 -8.12 15.58 -4.03
N ARG A 160 -8.70 15.65 -2.83
CA ARG A 160 -10.15 15.87 -2.65
C ARG A 160 -10.56 17.34 -2.77
N TRP A 161 -9.62 18.25 -2.54
CA TRP A 161 -9.82 19.69 -2.57
C TRP A 161 -9.17 20.35 -3.79
N ALA A 162 -8.49 19.58 -4.64
CA ALA A 162 -7.66 20.06 -5.74
C ALA A 162 -8.44 20.91 -6.74
N ALA A 163 -9.72 20.59 -6.96
CA ALA A 163 -10.59 21.37 -7.83
C ALA A 163 -10.78 22.82 -7.33
N ASP A 164 -10.87 23.01 -6.01
CA ASP A 164 -11.00 24.34 -5.40
C ASP A 164 -9.64 24.97 -5.08
N SER A 165 -8.63 24.17 -4.72
CA SER A 165 -7.31 24.66 -4.32
C SER A 165 -6.50 25.22 -5.50
N ILE A 166 -6.68 24.67 -6.71
CA ILE A 166 -6.11 25.22 -7.95
C ILE A 166 -6.67 26.63 -8.22
N ASN A 167 -7.96 26.85 -7.95
CA ASN A 167 -8.61 28.16 -8.10
C ASN A 167 -8.15 29.18 -7.05
N HIS A 168 -7.56 28.74 -5.93
CA HIS A 168 -7.11 29.59 -4.83
C HIS A 168 -5.59 29.80 -4.81
N GLY A 169 -4.88 29.42 -5.88
CA GLY A 169 -3.43 29.63 -5.99
C GLY A 169 -2.60 28.77 -5.02
N MET A 170 -3.20 27.75 -4.39
CA MET A 170 -2.46 26.78 -3.61
C MET A 170 -1.69 25.88 -4.57
N LYS A 171 -0.38 25.76 -4.34
CA LYS A 171 0.47 24.90 -5.17
C LYS A 171 -0.04 23.46 -5.05
N PRO A 172 -0.39 22.80 -6.16
CA PRO A 172 -0.54 21.37 -6.12
C PRO A 172 0.82 20.78 -5.75
N PHE A 173 0.79 19.60 -5.15
CA PHE A 173 1.94 18.77 -4.80
C PHE A 173 2.64 19.12 -3.48
N GLY A 174 2.79 18.05 -2.68
CA GLY A 174 3.85 17.99 -1.71
C GLY A 174 5.17 18.27 -2.41
N SER A 175 5.96 19.19 -1.86
CA SER A 175 7.26 19.57 -2.42
C SER A 175 8.11 18.33 -2.74
N GLU A 176 9.03 18.43 -3.68
CA GLU A 176 10.03 17.38 -3.98
C GLU A 176 10.64 16.78 -2.70
N ARG A 177 10.83 17.63 -1.67
CA ARG A 177 11.26 17.23 -0.33
C ARG A 177 10.32 16.22 0.35
N GLN A 178 9.01 16.45 0.30
CA GLN A 178 7.99 15.55 0.86
C GLN A 178 7.94 14.22 0.12
N LEU A 179 8.01 14.26 -1.22
CA LEU A 179 8.05 13.05 -2.04
C LEU A 179 9.30 12.20 -1.75
N ARG A 180 10.48 12.84 -1.66
CA ARG A 180 11.73 12.19 -1.23
C ARG A 180 11.61 11.60 0.18
N ALA A 181 11.00 12.32 1.12
CA ALA A 181 10.77 11.82 2.48
C ALA A 181 9.86 10.57 2.48
N CYS A 182 8.81 10.54 1.66
CA CYS A 182 7.96 9.36 1.50
C CYS A 182 8.74 8.17 0.98
N ILE A 183 9.49 8.36 -0.10
CA ILE A 183 10.27 7.27 -0.72
C ILE A 183 11.27 6.69 0.27
N ARG A 184 11.91 7.53 1.10
CA ARG A 184 12.83 7.07 2.15
C ARG A 184 12.16 6.18 3.20
N VAL A 185 10.87 6.36 3.44
CA VAL A 185 10.08 5.52 4.35
C VAL A 185 9.66 4.23 3.63
N LEU A 186 9.15 4.37 2.41
CA LEU A 186 8.52 3.26 1.68
C LEU A 186 9.52 2.27 1.13
N VAL A 187 10.67 2.71 0.63
CA VAL A 187 11.65 1.81 -0.01
C VAL A 187 12.16 0.75 0.96
N PRO A 188 12.60 1.08 2.20
CA PRO A 188 13.01 0.07 3.17
C PRO A 188 11.90 -0.93 3.50
N LEU A 189 10.66 -0.44 3.69
CA LEU A 189 9.51 -1.29 3.93
C LEU A 189 9.22 -2.22 2.76
N ALA A 190 9.18 -1.66 1.54
CA ALA A 190 8.91 -2.42 0.32
C ALA A 190 9.98 -3.49 0.10
N LYS A 191 11.26 -3.18 0.35
CA LYS A 191 12.34 -4.17 0.32
C LYS A 191 12.09 -5.32 1.29
N ARG A 192 11.67 -5.01 2.53
CA ARG A 192 11.41 -6.03 3.56
C ARG A 192 10.21 -6.91 3.25
N LEU A 193 9.10 -6.31 2.85
CA LEU A 193 7.91 -7.04 2.41
C LEU A 193 8.25 -7.92 1.19
N ASN A 194 8.99 -7.40 0.21
CA ASN A 194 9.37 -8.17 -0.97
C ASN A 194 10.30 -9.33 -0.61
N ALA A 195 11.26 -9.10 0.29
CA ALA A 195 12.14 -10.14 0.80
C ALA A 195 11.39 -11.22 1.60
N ALA A 196 10.27 -10.87 2.23
CA ALA A 196 9.38 -11.83 2.89
C ALA A 196 8.45 -12.57 1.91
N GLY A 197 8.44 -12.19 0.63
CA GLY A 197 7.70 -12.85 -0.46
C GLY A 197 6.36 -12.22 -0.82
N TYR A 198 6.03 -11.06 -0.25
CA TYR A 198 4.82 -10.31 -0.61
C TYR A 198 4.96 -9.66 -1.98
N PHE A 199 3.86 -9.60 -2.72
CA PHE A 199 3.76 -8.75 -3.91
C PHE A 199 3.32 -7.34 -3.49
N ILE A 200 4.04 -6.31 -3.93
CA ILE A 200 3.81 -4.94 -3.46
C ILE A 200 3.61 -4.01 -4.65
N GLU A 201 2.58 -3.19 -4.55
CA GLU A 201 2.32 -2.06 -5.43
C GLU A 201 2.23 -0.77 -4.60
N VAL A 202 2.95 0.26 -5.01
CA VAL A 202 2.93 1.58 -4.39
C VAL A 202 2.39 2.58 -5.40
N GLY A 203 1.17 3.07 -5.16
CA GLY A 203 0.54 4.12 -5.95
C GLY A 203 0.95 5.50 -5.44
N PHE A 204 1.34 6.39 -6.36
CA PHE A 204 1.61 7.80 -6.05
C PHE A 204 0.47 8.67 -6.56
N GLY A 205 -0.71 8.58 -5.93
CA GLY A 205 -1.90 9.31 -6.37
C GLY A 205 -2.24 9.01 -7.85
N LYS A 206 -2.30 10.06 -8.68
CA LYS A 206 -2.57 9.93 -10.14
C LYS A 206 -1.32 9.59 -10.96
N TYR A 207 -0.15 9.51 -10.35
CA TYR A 207 1.15 9.61 -11.01
C TYR A 207 1.85 8.25 -11.22
N GLU A 208 1.07 7.19 -11.43
CA GLU A 208 1.49 5.80 -11.65
C GLU A 208 1.65 4.94 -10.38
N THR A 209 1.57 3.63 -10.57
CA THR A 209 1.79 2.58 -9.58
C THR A 209 3.15 1.95 -9.83
N MET A 210 3.99 1.89 -8.79
CA MET A 210 5.26 1.17 -8.83
C MET A 210 5.08 -0.22 -8.23
N SER A 211 5.34 -1.27 -9.01
CA SER A 211 5.36 -2.64 -8.48
C SER A 211 6.77 -3.09 -8.09
N SER A 212 6.82 -3.97 -7.08
CA SER A 212 7.98 -4.80 -6.76
C SER A 212 8.55 -5.59 -7.95
N THR A 213 7.76 -5.79 -9.01
CA THR A 213 8.19 -6.46 -10.25
C THR A 213 8.78 -5.52 -11.30
N ASP A 214 8.66 -4.20 -11.15
CA ASP A 214 8.99 -3.23 -12.21
C ASP A 214 10.44 -2.75 -12.17
N GLY A 215 11.33 -3.57 -11.62
CA GLY A 215 12.76 -3.31 -11.50
C GLY A 215 13.25 -3.18 -10.07
N GLU A 216 14.31 -2.41 -9.88
CA GLU A 216 14.96 -2.26 -8.57
C GLU A 216 14.07 -1.45 -7.60
N ILE A 217 13.78 -2.02 -6.42
CA ILE A 217 13.19 -1.29 -5.31
C ILE A 217 14.31 -0.45 -4.67
N SER A 218 14.52 0.78 -5.14
CA SER A 218 15.52 1.70 -4.57
C SER A 218 15.02 3.15 -4.60
N GLU A 219 15.55 3.98 -3.69
CA GLU A 219 15.20 5.40 -3.64
C GLU A 219 15.53 6.08 -4.97
N THR A 220 16.70 5.81 -5.54
CA THR A 220 17.12 6.36 -6.83
C THR A 220 16.22 5.93 -7.97
N ALA A 221 15.86 4.65 -8.07
CA ALA A 221 14.99 4.14 -9.14
C ALA A 221 13.58 4.74 -9.06
N TRP A 222 13.01 4.82 -7.86
CA TRP A 222 11.65 5.35 -7.67
C TRP A 222 11.60 6.86 -7.90
N LEU A 223 12.63 7.61 -7.46
CA LEU A 223 12.73 9.04 -7.75
C LEU A 223 12.86 9.32 -9.25
N ALA A 224 13.69 8.54 -9.96
CA ALA A 224 13.85 8.70 -11.40
C ALA A 224 12.53 8.50 -12.15
N LYS A 225 11.73 7.49 -11.76
CA LYS A 225 10.38 7.28 -12.32
C LYS A 225 9.50 8.50 -12.10
N LEU A 226 9.46 9.06 -10.90
CA LEU A 226 8.63 10.25 -10.59
C LEU A 226 9.06 11.51 -11.32
N GLU A 227 10.37 11.73 -11.49
CA GLU A 227 10.89 12.86 -12.28
C GLU A 227 10.46 12.79 -13.75
N ASP A 228 10.42 11.58 -14.33
CA ASP A 228 9.89 11.38 -15.67
C ASP A 228 8.37 11.60 -15.74
N PHE A 229 7.62 11.30 -14.66
CA PHE A 229 6.18 11.61 -14.57
C PHE A 229 5.87 13.10 -14.46
N GLU A 230 6.55 13.83 -13.58
CA GLU A 230 6.37 15.27 -13.48
C GLU A 230 6.62 15.95 -14.82
N ARG A 231 7.64 15.47 -15.56
CA ARG A 231 7.90 15.94 -16.91
C ARG A 231 6.71 15.66 -17.83
N PHE A 232 6.22 14.42 -17.88
CA PHE A 232 5.10 14.04 -18.73
C PHE A 232 3.84 14.85 -18.44
N ASP A 233 3.48 15.05 -17.16
CA ASP A 233 2.29 15.83 -16.78
C ASP A 233 2.42 17.32 -17.17
N VAL A 234 3.62 17.91 -16.99
CA VAL A 234 3.87 19.28 -17.46
C VAL A 234 3.77 19.38 -18.99
N GLU A 235 4.29 18.41 -19.74
CA GLU A 235 4.19 18.38 -21.19
C GLU A 235 2.73 18.28 -21.66
N GLN A 236 1.92 17.42 -21.03
CA GLN A 236 0.49 17.28 -21.32
C GLN A 236 -0.30 18.57 -21.03
N ARG A 237 -0.06 19.20 -19.88
CA ARG A 237 -0.78 20.43 -19.48
C ARG A 237 -0.39 21.64 -20.32
N THR A 238 0.87 21.75 -20.71
CA THR A 238 1.39 22.96 -21.38
C THR A 238 1.46 22.83 -22.90
N GLY A 239 1.35 21.61 -23.44
CA GLY A 239 1.62 21.30 -24.84
C GLY A 239 3.07 21.54 -25.28
N LYS A 240 3.98 21.82 -24.32
CA LYS A 240 5.39 22.12 -24.59
C LYS A 240 6.25 20.99 -24.05
N ARG A 241 7.12 20.45 -24.91
CA ARG A 241 8.16 19.50 -24.49
C ARG A 241 9.12 20.15 -23.50
N VAL A 242 9.29 19.52 -22.34
CA VAL A 242 10.23 19.94 -21.29
C VAL A 242 11.53 19.18 -21.53
N ARG A 243 12.61 19.89 -21.89
CA ARG A 243 13.91 19.24 -22.08
C ARG A 243 14.37 18.62 -20.76
N ALA A 244 14.78 17.35 -20.81
CA ALA A 244 15.40 16.67 -19.69
C ALA A 244 16.62 17.48 -19.19
N LYS A 245 16.59 17.91 -17.93
CA LYS A 245 17.84 18.23 -17.25
C LYS A 245 18.57 16.91 -17.09
N LYS A 246 19.67 16.73 -17.83
CA LYS A 246 20.58 15.60 -17.57
C LYS A 246 20.92 15.62 -16.09
N ALA A 247 20.59 14.54 -15.38
CA ALA A 247 21.08 14.28 -14.03
C ALA A 247 22.61 14.14 -14.08
N ALA A 248 23.29 15.27 -14.08
CA ALA A 248 24.74 15.39 -13.99
C ALA A 248 25.09 16.26 -12.78
N THR A 249 24.42 16.01 -11.65
CA THR A 249 24.75 16.65 -10.37
C THR A 249 24.42 15.72 -9.21
N MET A 250 25.08 14.55 -9.14
CA MET A 250 25.25 13.80 -7.89
C MET A 250 26.34 12.72 -8.02
N MET A 251 27.55 13.14 -8.42
CA MET A 251 28.79 12.42 -8.13
C MET A 251 29.90 13.46 -7.91
N SER A 252 29.82 14.20 -6.80
CA SER A 252 31.02 14.81 -6.22
C SER A 252 31.48 13.89 -5.08
N ILE A 253 32.05 12.75 -5.47
CA ILE A 253 32.95 12.03 -4.57
C ILE A 253 34.18 12.92 -4.44
N SER A 254 34.39 13.44 -3.24
CA SER A 254 35.63 14.06 -2.81
C SER A 254 36.77 13.09 -3.14
N ALA A 255 37.54 13.44 -4.16
CA ALA A 255 38.83 12.84 -4.43
C ALA A 255 39.84 13.69 -3.68
N ASP A 256 40.20 13.26 -2.47
CA ASP A 256 41.46 13.71 -1.88
C ASP A 256 42.60 13.26 -2.81
N PRO A 257 43.51 14.16 -3.21
CA PRO A 257 44.64 13.77 -4.04
C PRO A 257 45.60 12.89 -3.23
N PRO A 258 46.20 11.85 -3.85
CA PRO A 258 47.22 11.05 -3.19
C PRO A 258 48.44 11.92 -2.87
N VAL A 259 48.80 11.97 -1.59
CA VAL A 259 50.05 12.54 -1.11
C VAL A 259 51.18 11.69 -1.67
N PHE A 260 51.89 12.22 -2.67
CA PHE A 260 53.15 11.67 -3.15
C PHE A 260 54.18 11.77 -2.01
N ALA A 261 54.56 10.63 -1.45
CA ALA A 261 55.75 10.49 -0.63
C ALA A 261 56.97 10.80 -1.50
N LYS A 262 57.69 11.88 -1.16
CA LYS A 262 59.02 12.15 -1.72
C LYS A 262 60.02 11.18 -1.10
N GLU A 263 60.58 10.33 -1.95
CA GLU A 263 61.86 9.66 -1.70
C GLU A 263 63.03 10.65 -1.79
N GLY A 264 64.08 10.36 -1.02
CA GLY A 264 65.38 11.05 -1.00
C GLY A 264 65.66 11.62 0.40
N VAL A 265 66.70 11.24 1.14
CA VAL A 265 68.07 10.92 0.71
C VAL A 265 68.73 10.04 1.79
N LEU A 266 69.29 8.90 1.35
CA LEU A 266 70.40 8.22 2.01
C LEU A 266 71.69 8.96 1.64
N GLN A 267 72.40 9.53 2.62
CA GLN A 267 73.84 9.71 2.52
C GLN A 267 74.51 9.39 3.86
N LYS A 268 75.54 8.55 3.75
CA LYS A 268 76.45 8.01 4.76
C LYS A 268 77.18 9.13 5.51
N PHE A 269 77.38 8.97 6.82
CA PHE A 269 78.64 8.57 7.48
C PHE A 269 78.36 8.21 8.93
#